data_AF-A0A8I2YLF4-F1
#
_entry.id   AF-A0A8I2YLF4-F1
#
_cell.length_a   1.000
_cell.length_b   1.000
_cell.length_c   1.000
_cell.angle_alpha   90.00
_cell.angle_beta   90.00
_cell.angle_gamma   90.00
#
_symmetry.space_group_name_H-M   'P 1'
#
loop_
_entity.id
_entity.type
_entity.pdbx_description
1 polymer ?
#
loop_
_entity_poly.entity_id
_entity_poly.type
_entity_poly.pdbx_seq_one_letter_code
_entity_poly.pdbx_strand_id
1 'polypeptide(L)' 'MWNDPAAAFMTKKSKGPRKPEYRGPPPPPNRFGIKPGYRWDGVDRANGFENKWFQRINERKRTDTASYEWSVDDM' A
#
# COMPACT_ATOMS: atom_id res chain seq x y z
N MET A 1 -7.10 17.62 5.63
CA MET A 1 -5.86 18.00 4.91
C MET A 1 -5.91 17.79 3.40
N TRP A 2 -6.84 17.01 2.83
CA TRP A 2 -6.99 16.86 1.37
C TRP A 2 -7.49 18.14 0.66
N ASN A 3 -8.23 18.99 1.39
CA ASN A 3 -8.82 20.22 0.85
C ASN A 3 -8.55 21.44 1.74
N ASP A 4 -7.33 21.53 2.29
CA ASP A 4 -6.92 22.64 3.16
C ASP A 4 -6.12 23.69 2.34
N PRO A 5 -6.66 24.90 2.12
CA PRO A 5 -5.96 25.96 1.38
C PRO A 5 -4.69 26.44 2.09
N ALA A 6 -4.57 26.24 3.41
CA ALA A 6 -3.39 26.61 4.19
C ALA A 6 -2.24 25.60 4.06
N ALA A 7 -2.48 24.39 3.53
CA ALA A 7 -1.48 23.33 3.42
C ALA A 7 -0.23 23.76 2.61
N ALA A 8 -0.41 24.64 1.61
CA ALA A 8 0.67 25.18 0.79
C ALA A 8 1.66 26.06 1.58
N PHE A 9 1.22 26.68 2.68
CA PHE A 9 2.02 27.63 3.46
C PHE A 9 2.78 26.96 4.62
N MET A 10 2.46 25.70 4.94
CA MET A 10 2.92 25.00 6.16
C MET A 10 4.24 24.22 5.99
N THR A 11 4.81 24.12 4.78
CA THR A 11 5.97 23.23 4.55
C THR A 11 7.31 23.98 4.50
N LYS A 12 8.08 23.93 5.59
CA LYS A 12 9.53 24.25 5.55
C LYS A 12 10.29 23.01 5.03
N LYS A 13 10.92 23.10 3.85
CA LYS A 13 11.75 22.01 3.30
C LYS A 13 13.03 21.85 4.11
N SER A 14 13.30 20.65 4.64
CA SER A 14 14.55 20.36 5.34
C SER A 14 15.73 20.38 4.37
N LYS A 15 16.80 21.11 4.73
CA LYS A 15 18.02 21.27 3.92
C LYS A 15 19.14 20.34 4.43
N GLY A 16 18.96 19.04 4.24
CA GLY A 16 19.98 18.03 4.56
C GLY A 16 20.15 17.02 3.42
N PRO A 17 21.31 16.35 3.32
CA PRO A 17 21.52 15.29 2.34
C PRO A 17 20.50 14.17 2.59
N ARG A 18 19.57 13.99 1.65
CA ARG A 18 18.58 12.91 1.71
C ARG A 18 19.19 11.65 1.14
N LYS A 19 18.93 10.51 1.79
CA LYS A 19 19.23 9.20 1.19
C LYS A 19 18.51 9.12 -0.17
N PRO A 20 19.16 8.58 -1.21
CA PRO A 20 18.51 8.44 -2.51
C PRO A 20 17.27 7.54 -2.35
N GLU A 21 16.14 8.03 -2.82
CA GLU A 21 14.88 7.30 -2.87
C GLU A 21 14.61 6.87 -4.32
N TYR A 22 13.87 5.78 -4.46
CA TYR A 22 13.40 5.34 -5.76
C TYR A 22 12.44 6.37 -6.39
N ARG A 23 12.66 6.69 -7.67
CA ARG A 23 11.90 7.69 -8.44
C ARG A 23 11.19 7.14 -9.68
N GLY A 24 11.19 5.81 -9.84
CA GLY A 24 10.58 5.14 -10.98
C GLY A 24 9.08 4.88 -10.83
N PRO A 25 8.48 4.04 -11.70
CA PRO A 25 7.07 3.69 -11.66
C PRO A 25 6.65 3.09 -10.31
N PRO A 26 5.37 3.25 -9.91
CA PRO A 26 4.91 2.76 -8.61
C PRO A 26 5.20 1.25 -8.46
N PRO A 27 5.90 0.83 -7.38
CA PRO A 27 6.21 -0.57 -7.15
C PRO A 27 4.94 -1.36 -6.84
N PRO A 28 4.93 -2.68 -7.15
CA PRO A 28 3.89 -3.56 -6.62
C PRO A 28 3.89 -3.51 -5.09
N PRO A 29 2.69 -3.55 -4.46
CA PRO A 29 2.59 -3.55 -3.01
C PRO A 29 3.21 -4.82 -2.44
N ASN A 30 3.87 -4.68 -1.30
CA ASN A 30 4.37 -5.81 -0.52
C ASN A 30 3.81 -5.76 0.89
N ARG A 31 3.80 -6.93 1.55
CA ARG A 31 3.33 -7.11 2.93
C ARG A 31 3.96 -6.19 3.96
N PHE A 32 5.17 -5.69 3.69
CA PHE A 32 5.97 -4.94 4.66
C PHE A 32 5.94 -3.42 4.44
N GLY A 33 5.27 -2.94 3.38
CA GLY A 33 5.30 -1.52 3.00
C GLY A 33 6.71 -0.99 2.68
N ILE A 34 7.66 -1.88 2.39
CA ILE A 34 9.06 -1.50 2.15
C ILE A 34 9.16 -0.91 0.75
N LYS A 35 9.72 0.31 0.65
CA LYS A 35 9.99 0.93 -0.65
C LYS A 35 11.13 0.20 -1.37
N PRO A 36 11.08 0.11 -2.70
CA PRO A 36 12.19 -0.41 -3.49
C PRO A 36 13.44 0.45 -3.30
N GLY A 37 14.61 -0.16 -3.50
CA GLY A 37 15.88 0.56 -3.50
C GLY A 37 15.96 1.59 -4.62
N TYR A 38 16.77 2.63 -4.43
CA TYR A 38 16.91 3.72 -5.41
C TYR A 38 17.41 3.28 -6.80
N ARG A 39 18.03 2.10 -6.89
CA ARG A 39 18.57 1.50 -8.13
C ARG A 39 17.64 0.48 -8.77
N TRP A 40 16.48 0.23 -8.17
CA TRP A 40 15.52 -0.70 -8.77
C TRP A 40 15.10 -0.16 -10.13
N ASP A 41 14.92 -1.03 -11.11
CA ASP A 41 14.64 -0.65 -12.50
C ASP A 41 13.14 -0.50 -12.79
N GLY A 42 12.28 -0.81 -11.82
CA GLY A 42 10.83 -0.74 -11.97
C GLY A 42 10.18 -1.97 -12.61
N VAL A 43 10.96 -2.99 -12.97
CA VAL A 43 10.42 -4.22 -13.55
C VAL A 43 10.18 -5.22 -12.42
N ASP A 44 8.92 -5.63 -12.28
CA ASP A 44 8.54 -6.71 -11.37
C ASP A 44 9.05 -8.06 -11.90
N ARG A 45 9.84 -8.75 -11.08
CA ARG A 45 10.41 -10.09 -11.36
C ARG A 45 9.97 -11.13 -10.33
N ALA A 46 8.88 -10.85 -9.59
CA ALA A 46 8.35 -11.76 -8.61
C ALA A 46 7.61 -12.96 -9.26
N ASN A 47 7.41 -14.00 -8.47
CA ASN A 47 6.61 -15.19 -8.83
C ASN A 47 5.09 -14.98 -8.64
N GLY A 48 4.65 -13.76 -8.33
CA GLY A 48 3.26 -13.42 -8.05
C GLY A 48 2.75 -13.80 -6.64
N PHE A 49 3.62 -14.22 -5.71
CA PHE A 49 3.22 -14.59 -4.34
C PHE A 49 2.51 -13.45 -3.59
N GLU A 50 3.06 -12.24 -3.64
CA GLU A 50 2.49 -11.09 -2.91
C GLU A 50 1.07 -10.78 -3.40
N ASN A 51 0.83 -10.84 -4.71
CA ASN A 51 -0.51 -10.68 -5.29
C ASN A 51 -1.50 -11.74 -4.79
N LYS A 52 -1.09 -13.02 -4.81
CA LYS A 52 -1.91 -14.13 -4.30
C LYS A 52 -2.19 -14.01 -2.81
N TRP A 53 -1.22 -13.52 -2.04
CA TRP A 53 -1.39 -13.31 -0.61
C TRP A 53 -2.44 -12.24 -0.31
N PHE A 54 -2.41 -11.10 -1.01
CA PHE A 54 -3.43 -10.05 -0.85
C PHE A 54 -4.82 -10.55 -1.25
N GLN A 55 -4.93 -11.31 -2.34
CA GLN A 55 -6.19 -11.93 -2.74
C GLN A 55 -6.74 -12.84 -1.64
N ARG A 56 -5.90 -13.74 -1.10
CA ARG A 56 -6.32 -14.69 -0.06
C ARG A 56 -6.76 -14.02 1.23
N ILE A 57 -6.15 -12.90 1.61
CA ILE A 57 -6.59 -12.12 2.77
C ILE A 57 -7.93 -11.45 2.53
N ASN A 58 -8.13 -10.89 1.34
CA ASN A 58 -9.41 -10.28 0.98
C ASN A 58 -10.51 -11.34 0.93
N GLU A 59 -10.24 -12.51 0.34
CA GLU A 59 -11.15 -13.66 0.33
C GLU A 59 -11.56 -14.06 1.75
N ARG A 60 -10.58 -14.26 2.64
CA ARG A 60 -10.86 -14.62 4.03
C ARG A 60 -11.76 -13.59 4.72
N LYS A 61 -11.41 -12.30 4.62
CA LYS A 61 -12.21 -11.23 5.20
C LYS A 61 -13.64 -11.22 4.65
N ARG A 62 -13.81 -11.45 3.34
CA ARG A 62 -15.12 -11.50 2.68
C ARG A 62 -15.96 -12.67 3.16
N THR A 63 -15.36 -13.86 3.34
CA THR A 63 -16.04 -15.02 3.88
C THR A 63 -16.45 -14.79 5.33
N ASP A 64 -15.55 -14.25 6.15
CA ASP A 64 -15.84 -13.96 7.56
C ASP A 64 -17.02 -12.97 7.68
N THR A 65 -17.01 -11.87 6.90
CA THR A 65 -18.12 -10.90 6.88
C THR A 65 -19.43 -11.51 6.40
N ALA A 66 -19.38 -12.32 5.33
CA ALA A 66 -20.58 -12.98 4.85
C ALA A 66 -21.14 -13.91 5.93
N SER A 67 -20.32 -14.79 6.52
CA SER A 67 -20.77 -15.72 7.56
C SER A 67 -21.43 -15.01 8.75
N TYR A 68 -20.92 -13.83 9.13
CA TYR A 68 -21.53 -12.99 10.15
C TYR A 68 -22.90 -12.46 9.72
N GLU A 69 -23.01 -11.86 8.53
CA GLU A 69 -24.28 -11.38 7.98
C GLU A 69 -25.34 -12.49 7.92
N TRP A 70 -24.98 -13.68 7.43
CA TRP A 70 -25.85 -14.86 7.38
C TRP A 70 -26.29 -15.31 8.78
N SER A 71 -25.41 -15.27 9.79
CA SER A 71 -25.76 -15.67 11.15
C SER A 71 -26.69 -14.69 11.87
N VAL A 72 -26.67 -13.42 11.47
CA VAL A 72 -27.50 -12.37 12.07
C VAL A 72 -28.88 -12.31 11.43
N ASP A 73 -29.02 -12.66 10.16
CA ASP A 73 -30.32 -12.64 9.45
C ASP A 73 -31.31 -13.71 9.95
N ASP A 74 -30.81 -14.82 10.52
CA ASP A 74 -31.61 -15.93 11.05
C ASP A 74 -31.95 -15.78 12.56
N MET A 75 -31.70 -14.60 13.15
CA MET A 75 -31.88 -14.27 14.58
C MET A 75 -32.92 -13.18 14.81
#